data_AF-A0A7S0WQV7-F1
#
_entry.id   AF-A0A7S0WQV7-F1
#
_cell.length_a   1.000
_cell.length_b   1.000
_cell.length_c   1.000
_cell.angle_alpha   90.00
_cell.angle_beta   90.00
_cell.angle_gamma   90.00
#
_symmetry.space_group_name_H-M   'P 1'
#
loop_
_entity.id
_entity.type
_entity.pdbx_description
1 polymer ?
#
loop_
_entity_poly.entity_id
_entity_poly.type
_entity_poly.pdbx_seq_one_letter_code
_entity_poly.pdbx_strand_id
1 'polypeptide(L)'
;EQQYDRVQFIPLMMYSGPEPEGDEPSRYVGLRNLHADFAARVEVVRRALLKAEKVADKDPKVLKIFSLPEFFFRGPIGAYPLQDVLGDAMYPNGFIYQLQMLLEGPRWANWLGVFGTLIAYQIAPGKTYRLHNVYNICLLQHGGFTNAKERGRQAHFVLK
;
A
#
# COMPACT_ATOMS: atom_id res chain seq x y z
N GLU A 1 23.77 9.12 -7.33
CA GLU A 1 22.77 8.05 -7.13
C GLU A 1 23.40 6.95 -6.29
N GLN A 2 22.62 6.29 -5.43
CA GLN A 2 23.14 5.16 -4.66
C GLN A 2 23.15 3.93 -5.58
N GLN A 3 24.33 3.33 -5.75
CA GLN A 3 24.52 2.14 -6.56
C GLN A 3 24.42 0.89 -5.67
N TYR A 4 23.62 -0.08 -6.11
CA TYR A 4 23.48 -1.38 -5.44
C TYR A 4 24.21 -2.44 -6.25
N ASP A 5 24.97 -3.29 -5.56
CA ASP A 5 25.70 -4.41 -6.19
C ASP A 5 24.77 -5.62 -6.38
N ARG A 6 23.73 -5.72 -5.53
CA ARG A 6 22.81 -6.86 -5.46
C ARG A 6 21.39 -6.42 -5.08
N VAL A 7 20.43 -7.27 -5.38
CA VAL A 7 19.00 -7.09 -5.02
C VAL A 7 18.50 -8.32 -4.27
N GLN A 8 17.71 -8.10 -3.22
CA GLN A 8 17.00 -9.14 -2.49
C GLN A 8 15.49 -8.91 -2.60
N PHE A 9 14.77 -9.85 -3.21
CA PHE A 9 13.30 -9.83 -3.26
C PHE A 9 12.71 -10.52 -2.04
N ILE A 10 11.74 -9.86 -1.39
CA ILE A 10 11.06 -10.35 -0.19
C ILE A 10 9.54 -10.21 -0.41
N PRO A 11 8.90 -11.18 -1.06
CA PRO A 11 7.46 -11.12 -1.30
C PRO A 11 6.66 -11.54 -0.07
N LEU A 12 5.59 -10.81 0.23
CA LEU A 12 4.54 -11.26 1.13
C LEU A 12 3.57 -12.15 0.35
N MET A 13 3.73 -13.47 0.52
CA MET A 13 2.85 -14.45 -0.11
C MET A 13 1.55 -14.58 0.70
N MET A 14 0.45 -14.13 0.12
CA MET A 14 -0.88 -14.30 0.71
C MET A 14 -1.99 -14.29 -0.35
N TYR A 15 -3.10 -14.94 -0.04
CA TYR A 15 -4.31 -14.89 -0.86
C TYR A 15 -5.02 -13.54 -0.63
N SER A 16 -5.17 -12.76 -1.70
CA SER A 16 -5.88 -11.46 -1.71
C SER A 16 -7.22 -11.52 -2.47
N GLY A 17 -7.63 -12.71 -2.91
CA GLY A 17 -8.91 -12.92 -3.55
C GLY A 17 -10.09 -12.83 -2.56
N PRO A 18 -11.33 -12.81 -3.08
CA PRO A 18 -12.52 -12.82 -2.23
C PRO A 18 -12.61 -14.16 -1.47
N GLU A 19 -13.16 -14.12 -0.26
CA GLU A 19 -13.49 -15.34 0.48
C GLU A 19 -14.69 -16.03 -0.20
N PRO A 20 -14.58 -17.33 -0.52
CA PRO A 20 -15.73 -18.09 -0.98
C PRO A 20 -16.70 -18.30 0.20
N GLU A 21 -17.98 -17.99 -0.01
CA GLU A 21 -19.07 -18.22 0.97
C GLU A 21 -20.05 -19.29 0.45
N GLY A 22 -19.53 -20.44 0.02
CA GLY A 22 -20.37 -21.55 -0.48
C GLY A 22 -21.21 -21.13 -1.70
N ASP A 23 -22.54 -21.17 -1.55
CA ASP A 23 -23.51 -20.75 -2.58
C ASP A 23 -23.75 -19.22 -2.61
N GLU A 24 -23.22 -18.47 -1.64
CA GLU A 24 -23.33 -17.00 -1.61
C GLU A 24 -22.26 -16.31 -2.48
N PRO A 25 -22.54 -15.08 -2.98
CA PRO A 25 -21.55 -14.30 -3.71
C PRO A 25 -20.29 -14.11 -2.87
N SER A 26 -19.13 -14.39 -3.44
CA SER A 26 -17.85 -14.23 -2.74
C SER A 26 -17.68 -12.80 -2.24
N ARG A 27 -17.23 -12.64 -1.00
CA ARG A 27 -17.05 -11.33 -0.35
C ARG A 27 -15.59 -10.92 -0.28
N TYR A 28 -15.32 -9.63 -0.33
CA TYR A 28 -13.99 -9.10 -0.01
C TYR A 28 -13.84 -8.95 1.49
N VAL A 29 -12.78 -9.53 2.05
CA VAL A 29 -12.45 -9.39 3.47
C VAL A 29 -12.11 -7.94 3.77
N GLY A 30 -12.71 -7.36 4.79
CA GLY A 30 -12.38 -6.02 5.27
C GLY A 30 -13.31 -5.57 6.39
N LEU A 31 -12.87 -4.57 7.16
CA LEU A 31 -13.68 -3.96 8.21
C LEU A 31 -14.67 -2.95 7.62
N ARG A 32 -15.88 -2.88 8.18
CA ARG A 32 -16.93 -1.93 7.73
C ARG A 32 -16.54 -0.48 7.98
N ASN A 33 -15.80 -0.20 9.05
CA ASN A 33 -15.25 1.12 9.29
C ASN A 33 -13.98 1.30 8.46
N LEU A 34 -14.01 2.27 7.53
CA LEU A 34 -12.94 2.50 6.55
C LEU A 34 -11.58 2.75 7.20
N HIS A 35 -11.51 3.65 8.18
CA HIS A 35 -10.24 3.98 8.82
C HIS A 35 -9.71 2.84 9.70
N ALA A 36 -10.61 2.07 10.34
CA ALA A 36 -10.23 0.85 11.04
C ALA A 36 -9.66 -0.19 10.07
N ASP A 37 -10.24 -0.33 8.87
CA ASP A 37 -9.75 -1.22 7.83
C ASP A 37 -8.36 -0.80 7.35
N PHE A 38 -8.14 0.49 7.09
CA PHE A 38 -6.82 1.04 6.76
C PHE A 38 -5.80 0.72 7.85
N ALA A 39 -6.12 1.04 9.11
CA ALA A 39 -5.21 0.78 10.22
C ALA A 39 -4.87 -0.73 10.35
N ALA A 40 -5.86 -1.61 10.21
CA ALA A 40 -5.65 -3.06 10.25
C ALA A 40 -4.77 -3.55 9.09
N ARG A 41 -4.99 -3.04 7.88
CA ARG A 41 -4.16 -3.36 6.70
C ARG A 41 -2.72 -2.90 6.89
N VAL A 42 -2.51 -1.62 7.25
CA VAL A 42 -1.19 -1.05 7.54
C VAL A 42 -0.48 -1.86 8.60
N GLU A 43 -1.19 -2.28 9.64
CA GLU A 43 -0.63 -3.11 10.71
C GLU A 43 -0.17 -4.49 10.22
N VAL A 44 -0.92 -5.15 9.33
CA VAL A 44 -0.48 -6.39 8.68
C VAL A 44 0.81 -6.16 7.90
N VAL A 45 0.87 -5.11 7.09
CA VAL A 45 2.06 -4.74 6.32
C VAL A 45 3.25 -4.45 7.24
N ARG A 46 3.05 -3.66 8.29
CA ARG A 46 4.08 -3.30 9.27
C ARG A 46 4.67 -4.54 9.93
N ARG A 47 3.84 -5.49 10.38
CA ARG A 47 4.31 -6.74 10.98
C ARG A 47 5.14 -7.57 10.00
N ALA A 48 4.68 -7.69 8.75
CA ALA A 48 5.39 -8.43 7.72
C ALA A 48 6.73 -7.77 7.37
N LEU A 49 6.73 -6.44 7.17
CA LEU A 49 7.92 -5.65 6.90
C LEU A 49 8.95 -5.74 8.03
N LEU A 50 8.54 -5.66 9.29
CA LEU A 50 9.44 -5.81 10.43
C LEU A 50 10.02 -7.23 10.56
N LYS A 51 9.26 -8.27 10.17
CA LYS A 51 9.78 -9.65 10.11
C LYS A 51 10.80 -9.79 8.97
N ALA A 52 10.46 -9.26 7.79
CA ALA A 52 11.36 -9.22 6.64
C ALA A 52 12.67 -8.50 6.99
N GLU A 53 12.59 -7.35 7.66
CA GLU A 53 13.76 -6.58 8.04
C GLU A 53 14.73 -7.38 8.91
N LYS A 54 14.23 -8.14 9.89
CA LYS A 54 15.06 -8.96 10.79
C LYS A 54 15.92 -9.99 10.05
N VAL A 55 15.41 -10.57 8.97
CA VAL A 55 16.09 -11.66 8.23
C VAL A 55 16.75 -11.20 6.93
N ALA A 56 16.54 -9.96 6.52
CA ALA A 56 17.11 -9.41 5.29
C ALA A 56 18.62 -9.19 5.38
N ASP A 57 19.27 -9.15 4.22
CA ASP A 57 20.70 -8.84 4.10
C ASP A 57 20.96 -7.42 4.64
N LYS A 58 21.92 -7.32 5.57
CA LYS A 58 22.28 -6.07 6.25
C LYS A 58 23.29 -5.24 5.48
N ASP A 59 23.89 -5.79 4.42
CA ASP A 59 24.81 -5.07 3.55
C ASP A 59 24.10 -3.83 2.94
N PRO A 60 24.64 -2.62 3.13
CA PRO A 60 24.06 -1.40 2.58
C PRO A 60 24.12 -1.34 1.04
N LYS A 61 24.92 -2.19 0.39
CA LYS A 61 24.97 -2.33 -1.07
C LYS A 61 23.93 -3.28 -1.65
N VAL A 62 23.05 -3.84 -0.81
CA VAL A 62 21.93 -4.69 -1.24
C VAL A 62 20.63 -3.89 -1.15
N LEU A 63 19.93 -3.76 -2.27
CA LEU A 63 18.57 -3.23 -2.30
C LEU A 63 17.58 -4.30 -1.85
N LYS A 64 16.81 -4.02 -0.79
CA LYS A 64 15.73 -4.89 -0.32
C LYS A 64 14.42 -4.46 -0.94
N ILE A 65 13.77 -5.34 -1.70
CA ILE A 65 12.47 -5.09 -2.32
C ILE A 65 11.42 -5.88 -1.55
N PHE A 66 10.60 -5.19 -0.76
CA PHE A 66 9.47 -5.79 -0.07
C PHE A 66 8.21 -5.60 -0.91
N SER A 67 7.60 -6.70 -1.36
CA SER A 67 6.46 -6.64 -2.28
C SER A 67 5.20 -7.29 -1.70
N LEU A 68 4.06 -6.69 -2.00
CA LEU A 68 2.73 -7.20 -1.67
C LEU A 68 1.97 -7.62 -2.94
N PRO A 69 0.96 -8.50 -2.83
CA PRO A 69 0.20 -8.96 -3.98
C PRO A 69 -0.75 -7.88 -4.52
N GLU A 70 -1.17 -8.06 -5.78
CA GLU A 70 -2.26 -7.29 -6.37
C GLU A 70 -3.55 -7.44 -5.55
N PHE A 71 -4.35 -6.37 -5.49
CA PHE A 71 -5.62 -6.30 -4.77
C PHE A 71 -5.56 -6.58 -3.27
N PHE A 72 -4.36 -6.52 -2.67
CA PHE A 72 -4.24 -6.62 -1.21
C PHE A 72 -5.06 -5.55 -0.48
N PHE A 73 -5.14 -4.35 -1.06
CA PHE A 73 -5.92 -3.24 -0.52
C PHE A 73 -7.25 -3.11 -1.26
N ARG A 74 -8.15 -4.05 -0.98
CA ARG A 74 -9.50 -4.09 -1.53
C ARG A 74 -10.51 -4.11 -0.38
N GLY A 75 -11.24 -3.02 -0.21
CA GLY A 75 -12.23 -2.86 0.85
C GLY A 75 -13.40 -3.84 0.73
N PRO A 76 -14.27 -3.92 1.74
CA PRO A 76 -15.40 -4.86 1.76
C PRO A 76 -16.41 -4.63 0.62
N ILE A 77 -16.46 -3.40 0.08
CA ILE A 77 -17.28 -3.04 -1.10
C ILE A 77 -16.52 -3.16 -2.42
N GLY A 78 -15.30 -3.70 -2.41
CA GLY A 78 -14.46 -3.93 -3.59
C GLY A 78 -13.53 -2.77 -3.96
N ALA A 79 -13.65 -1.60 -3.32
CA ALA A 79 -12.83 -0.41 -3.54
C ALA A 79 -12.92 0.56 -2.34
N TYR A 80 -12.01 1.53 -2.27
CA TYR A 80 -12.04 2.63 -1.28
C TYR A 80 -12.32 3.97 -1.96
N PRO A 81 -12.95 4.95 -1.29
CA PRO A 81 -13.10 6.28 -1.87
C PRO A 81 -11.73 6.93 -2.11
N LEU A 82 -11.53 7.53 -3.29
CA LEU A 82 -10.24 8.09 -3.69
C LEU A 82 -9.75 9.20 -2.75
N GLN A 83 -10.67 10.00 -2.20
CA GLN A 83 -10.37 11.06 -1.24
C GLN A 83 -9.76 10.53 0.07
N ASP A 84 -10.23 9.38 0.57
CA ASP A 84 -9.68 8.75 1.77
C ASP A 84 -8.34 8.05 1.49
N VAL A 85 -8.13 7.59 0.26
CA VAL A 85 -6.88 6.99 -0.20
C VAL A 85 -5.77 8.05 -0.29
N LEU A 86 -6.06 9.19 -0.91
CA LEU A 86 -5.10 10.29 -1.11
C LEU A 86 -4.97 11.19 0.12
N GLY A 87 -6.03 11.27 0.93
CA GLY A 87 -6.20 12.26 1.98
C GLY A 87 -6.98 13.48 1.50
N ASP A 88 -7.63 14.17 2.43
CA ASP A 88 -8.37 15.40 2.20
C ASP A 88 -8.16 16.43 3.33
N ALA A 89 -8.92 17.53 3.33
CA ALA A 89 -8.79 18.57 4.36
C ALA A 89 -9.12 18.09 5.78
N MET A 90 -10.01 17.11 5.92
CA MET A 90 -10.43 16.54 7.20
C MET A 90 -9.50 15.39 7.64
N TYR A 91 -9.00 14.62 6.68
CA TYR A 91 -8.09 13.50 6.86
C TYR A 91 -6.87 13.64 5.95
N PRO A 92 -5.92 14.55 6.27
CA PRO A 92 -4.77 14.83 5.40
C PRO A 92 -3.81 13.63 5.26
N ASN A 93 -3.89 12.69 6.20
CA ASN A 93 -3.09 11.48 6.25
C ASN A 93 -3.89 10.29 5.70
N GLY A 94 -4.18 10.33 4.40
CA GLY A 94 -4.87 9.26 3.69
C GLY A 94 -4.13 7.92 3.72
N PHE A 95 -4.73 6.89 3.15
CA PHE A 95 -4.17 5.53 3.19
C PHE A 95 -2.75 5.45 2.63
N ILE A 96 -2.48 6.11 1.50
CA ILE A 96 -1.16 6.13 0.88
C ILE A 96 -0.12 6.70 1.84
N TYR A 97 -0.43 7.80 2.53
CA TYR A 97 0.48 8.39 3.51
C TYR A 97 0.86 7.38 4.61
N GLN A 98 -0.12 6.65 5.14
CA GLN A 98 0.12 5.67 6.20
C GLN A 98 1.07 4.54 5.74
N LEU A 99 0.95 4.09 4.49
CA LEU A 99 1.86 3.10 3.90
C LEU A 99 3.27 3.67 3.71
N GLN A 100 3.38 4.92 3.24
CA GLN A 100 4.68 5.58 3.10
C GLN A 100 5.43 5.60 4.42
N MET A 101 4.75 5.97 5.52
CA MET A 101 5.36 6.08 6.86
C MET A 101 5.98 4.78 7.38
N LEU A 102 5.63 3.62 6.82
CA LEU A 102 6.28 2.35 7.17
C LEU A 102 7.77 2.32 6.82
N LEU A 103 8.21 3.13 5.88
CA LEU A 103 9.59 3.21 5.39
C LEU A 103 10.31 4.51 5.78
N GLU A 104 9.81 5.22 6.79
CA GLU A 104 10.43 6.44 7.31
C GLU A 104 11.67 6.16 8.17
N GLY A 105 12.73 6.92 7.92
CA GLY A 105 13.93 6.93 8.74
C GLY A 105 15.06 6.01 8.23
N PRO A 106 16.29 6.23 8.71
CA PRO A 106 17.52 5.71 8.10
C PRO A 106 17.60 4.18 8.05
N ARG A 107 16.88 3.48 8.94
CA ARG A 107 16.82 2.01 8.95
C ARG A 107 16.28 1.43 7.63
N TRP A 108 15.52 2.23 6.86
CA TRP A 108 14.89 1.82 5.60
C TRP A 108 15.60 2.38 4.37
N ALA A 109 16.77 3.00 4.49
CA ALA A 109 17.46 3.68 3.38
C ALA A 109 17.70 2.79 2.15
N ASN A 110 17.93 1.49 2.38
CA ASN A 110 18.21 0.51 1.32
C ASN A 110 16.99 -0.39 1.03
N TRP A 111 15.78 0.13 1.24
CA TRP A 111 14.52 -0.57 1.02
C TRP A 111 13.66 0.12 -0.04
N LEU A 112 12.98 -0.70 -0.84
CA LEU A 112 11.92 -0.30 -1.74
C LEU A 112 10.66 -1.09 -1.37
N GLY A 113 9.62 -0.39 -0.95
CA GLY A 113 8.29 -0.97 -0.77
C GLY A 113 7.52 -0.95 -2.08
N VAL A 114 7.12 -2.11 -2.57
CA VAL A 114 6.15 -2.29 -3.66
C VAL A 114 4.86 -2.76 -3.01
N PHE A 115 3.99 -1.83 -2.63
CA PHE A 115 2.87 -2.13 -1.73
C PHE A 115 1.70 -2.88 -2.38
N GLY A 116 1.93 -3.57 -3.49
CA GLY A 116 0.85 -4.22 -4.24
C GLY A 116 -0.12 -3.17 -4.75
N THR A 117 -1.36 -3.56 -5.02
CA THR A 117 -2.35 -2.60 -5.52
C THR A 117 -3.52 -2.36 -4.60
N LEU A 118 -4.03 -1.14 -4.67
CA LEU A 118 -5.26 -0.69 -4.06
C LEU A 118 -6.27 -0.31 -5.12
N ILE A 119 -7.54 -0.61 -4.86
CA ILE A 119 -8.64 -0.18 -5.73
C ILE A 119 -9.29 1.05 -5.11
N ALA A 120 -9.23 2.16 -5.83
CA ALA A 120 -9.88 3.40 -5.44
C ALA A 120 -11.05 3.71 -6.39
N TYR A 121 -12.07 4.41 -5.90
CA TYR A 121 -13.16 4.90 -6.71
C TYR A 121 -13.43 6.39 -6.47
N GLN A 122 -13.83 7.09 -7.52
CA GLN A 122 -14.32 8.47 -7.45
C GLN A 122 -15.71 8.54 -8.08
N ILE A 123 -16.66 9.18 -7.38
CA ILE A 123 -17.98 9.47 -7.93
C ILE A 123 -17.85 10.66 -8.88
N ALA A 124 -18.24 10.47 -10.14
CA ALA A 124 -18.21 11.56 -11.11
C ALA A 124 -19.25 12.65 -10.72
N PRO A 125 -18.91 13.95 -10.83
CA PRO A 125 -19.85 15.04 -10.58
C PRO A 125 -21.14 14.88 -11.38
N GLY A 126 -22.29 15.06 -10.73
CA GLY A 126 -23.61 14.99 -11.38
C GLY A 126 -24.12 13.59 -11.71
N LYS A 127 -23.45 12.52 -11.26
CA LYS A 127 -23.89 11.14 -11.49
C LYS A 127 -24.36 10.46 -10.21
N THR A 128 -25.47 9.73 -10.30
CA THR A 128 -26.02 8.90 -9.22
C THR A 128 -25.35 7.51 -9.25
N TYR A 129 -24.54 7.22 -8.22
CA TYR A 129 -24.17 5.91 -7.66
C TYR A 129 -23.67 4.76 -8.58
N ARG A 130 -23.53 4.94 -9.90
CA ARG A 130 -23.20 3.82 -10.83
C ARG A 130 -22.11 4.09 -11.85
N LEU A 131 -21.61 5.32 -11.94
CA LEU A 131 -20.51 5.66 -12.84
C LEU A 131 -19.35 6.20 -12.01
N HIS A 132 -18.58 5.24 -11.48
CA HIS A 132 -17.36 5.49 -10.73
C HIS A 132 -16.17 5.42 -11.67
N ASN A 133 -15.28 6.40 -11.62
CA ASN A 133 -13.92 6.17 -12.09
C ASN A 133 -13.26 5.24 -11.09
N VAL A 134 -12.81 4.08 -11.55
CA VAL A 134 -12.11 3.10 -10.72
C VAL A 134 -10.64 3.14 -11.11
N TYR A 135 -9.77 3.18 -10.11
CA TYR A 135 -8.32 3.26 -10.28
C TYR A 135 -7.66 2.07 -9.61
N ASN A 136 -6.78 1.38 -10.33
CA ASN A 136 -5.89 0.38 -9.76
C ASN A 136 -4.53 1.07 -9.51
N ILE A 137 -4.22 1.36 -8.24
CA ILE A 137 -3.06 2.18 -7.85
C ILE A 137 -2.02 1.30 -7.16
N CYS A 138 -0.78 1.35 -7.63
CA CYS A 138 0.38 0.76 -6.96
C CYS A 138 1.31 1.87 -6.45
N LEU A 139 1.64 1.84 -5.15
CA LEU A 139 2.65 2.69 -4.55
C LEU A 139 4.00 1.97 -4.54
N LEU A 140 4.99 2.59 -5.15
CA LEU A 140 6.40 2.29 -4.98
C LEU A 140 7.02 3.38 -4.10
N GLN A 141 7.64 3.00 -2.99
CA GLN A 141 8.24 3.95 -2.06
C GLN A 141 9.66 3.52 -1.70
N HIS A 142 10.65 4.33 -2.05
CA HIS A 142 11.97 4.21 -1.46
C HIS A 142 11.91 4.63 0.01
N GLY A 143 12.57 3.87 0.88
CA GLY A 143 12.68 4.18 2.29
C GLY A 143 13.84 5.12 2.62
N GLY A 144 13.97 5.47 3.89
CA GLY A 144 15.08 6.30 4.37
C GLY A 144 14.81 7.79 4.39
N PHE A 145 13.66 8.26 3.91
CA PHE A 145 13.28 9.67 4.02
C PHE A 145 13.08 10.09 5.47
N THR A 146 13.29 11.37 5.73
CA THR A 146 13.14 11.99 7.07
C THR A 146 12.19 13.17 7.08
N ASN A 147 11.67 13.57 5.91
CA ASN A 147 10.76 14.70 5.74
C ASN A 147 9.83 14.51 4.54
N ALA A 148 8.79 15.33 4.47
CA ALA A 148 7.77 15.24 3.41
C ALA A 148 8.33 15.47 1.99
N LYS A 149 9.35 16.33 1.84
CA LYS A 149 9.97 16.61 0.54
C LYS A 149 10.76 15.40 0.02
N GLU A 150 11.46 14.70 0.89
CA GLU A 150 12.14 13.43 0.56
C GLU A 150 11.12 12.34 0.25
N ARG A 151 10.10 12.16 1.11
CA ARG A 151 9.03 11.19 0.89
C ARG A 151 8.43 11.30 -0.51
N GLY A 152 8.04 12.51 -0.91
CA GLY A 152 7.45 12.76 -2.23
C GLY A 152 8.41 12.48 -3.39
N ARG A 153 9.69 12.86 -3.27
CA ARG A 153 10.71 12.56 -4.30
C ARG A 153 11.03 11.07 -4.43
N GLN A 154 10.80 10.31 -3.37
CA GLN A 154 11.07 8.88 -3.26
C GLN A 154 9.84 8.01 -3.56
N ALA A 155 8.71 8.62 -3.92
CA ALA A 155 7.47 7.93 -4.22
C ALA A 155 7.22 7.89 -5.73
N HIS A 156 6.77 6.73 -6.22
CA HIS A 156 6.27 6.56 -7.58
C HIS A 156 4.91 5.86 -7.52
N PHE A 157 4.00 6.28 -8.39
CA PHE A 157 2.67 5.70 -8.50
C PHE A 157 2.50 5.10 -9.89
N VAL A 158 2.02 3.86 -9.94
CA VAL A 158 1.55 3.24 -11.18
C VAL A 158 0.03 3.21 -11.13
N LEU A 159 -0.60 3.77 -12.15
CA LEU A 159 -2.05 3.84 -12.30
C LEU A 159 -2.44 3.01 -13.51
N LYS A 160 -3.42 2.12 -13.34
CA LYS A 160 -4.04 1.34 -14.42
C LYS A 160 -5.56 1.51 -14.38
#